data_AF-A0A5B9GCK8-F1
#
_entry.id   AF-A0A5B9GCK8-F1
#
_cell.length_a   1.000
_cell.length_b   1.000
_cell.length_c   1.000
_cell.angle_alpha   90.00
_cell.angle_beta   90.00
_cell.angle_gamma   90.00
#
_symmetry.space_group_name_H-M   'P 1'
#
loop_
_entity.id
_entity.type
_entity.pdbx_description
1 polymer ?
#
loop_
_entity_poly.entity_id
_entity_poly.type
_entity_poly.pdbx_seq_one_letter_code
_entity_poly.pdbx_strand_id
1 'polypeptide(L)'
;SDSGSKKYALFIGDTVVVNEDQPATVLTASSKKKLKNVGVFLKDDDDDDGDGDEEDTKEDTSGILGRGKRTAILDSKLRHQTSEQSTEEKRKQHQKELAVSMNEAAKERLALLKGKKEDQKVRKSTVSYRSSNLIPKEPEISELKIFVDRKYETLILPIYGMPVPFHISMIKNISQSVEGDYTYLRINFFHPGSSIGKSDGVFPNPDAVFLKEVTYRSTNTKEPGEFSAPSSNLNTAFRLIKEVQKKFKTREAEEKEKEDLVKQDTLIVSNNKSNPKLKDLYIRPNIVQKRINGTLEAHTNGFRYTSVRGDKVDILYNNIKNAFFQPCEGDMIILLHFHLRHAIMFGKKKHIDVQFYTEVGEITTDLGKHQHMHDRDDLSAEQAERELRHKLTSAFKSFTEKVETMTKHQIEF
;
A
#
# COMPACT_ATOMS: atom_id res chain seq x y z
N SER A 1 -1.61 -44.02 -12.74
CA SER A 1 -1.73 -43.01 -11.67
C SER A 1 -0.87 -41.83 -12.06
N ASP A 2 -1.44 -40.93 -12.85
CA ASP A 2 -0.79 -39.69 -13.26
C ASP A 2 -1.53 -38.52 -12.60
N SER A 3 -0.83 -37.81 -11.72
CA SER A 3 -1.32 -36.65 -10.96
C SER A 3 -0.55 -35.44 -11.49
N GLY A 4 -1.04 -34.88 -12.58
CA GLY A 4 -0.39 -33.85 -13.42
C GLY A 4 -0.25 -32.46 -12.81
N SER A 5 0.27 -32.32 -11.60
CA SER A 5 0.73 -31.02 -11.08
C SER A 5 1.71 -31.14 -9.91
N LYS A 6 2.73 -31.99 -10.04
CA LYS A 6 3.89 -31.91 -9.14
C LYS A 6 4.93 -31.00 -9.78
N LYS A 7 5.32 -29.94 -9.09
CA LYS A 7 6.47 -29.11 -9.47
C LYS A 7 7.69 -30.01 -9.57
N TYR A 8 8.25 -30.16 -10.76
CA TYR A 8 9.48 -30.91 -10.99
C TYR A 8 10.60 -29.92 -11.30
N ALA A 9 11.79 -30.20 -10.77
CA ALA A 9 13.02 -29.54 -11.18
C ALA A 9 13.78 -30.52 -12.07
N LEU A 10 14.17 -30.07 -13.26
CA LEU A 10 14.92 -30.88 -14.22
C LEU A 10 16.35 -30.33 -14.28
N PHE A 11 17.33 -31.19 -14.02
CA PHE A 11 18.75 -30.85 -14.19
C PHE A 11 19.22 -31.49 -15.50
N ILE A 12 19.48 -30.67 -16.52
CA ILE A 12 19.97 -31.15 -17.81
C ILE A 12 21.43 -31.57 -17.61
N GLY A 13 21.72 -32.84 -17.89
CA GLY A 13 23.06 -33.43 -17.83
C GLY A 13 23.92 -33.12 -19.05
N ASP A 14 24.89 -33.99 -19.32
CA ASP A 14 25.81 -33.82 -20.44
C ASP A 14 25.14 -33.96 -21.80
N THR A 15 25.41 -33.03 -22.69
CA THR A 15 25.02 -33.13 -24.09
C THR A 15 26.09 -33.89 -24.84
N VAL A 16 25.71 -34.99 -25.49
CA VAL A 16 26.62 -35.81 -26.30
C VAL A 16 26.12 -35.89 -27.74
N VAL A 17 27.04 -35.88 -28.69
CA VAL A 17 26.77 -36.15 -30.11
C VAL A 17 27.17 -37.60 -30.36
N VAL A 18 26.22 -38.40 -30.84
CA VAL A 18 26.45 -39.80 -31.20
C VAL A 18 26.92 -39.84 -32.65
N ASN A 19 28.13 -40.33 -32.87
CA ASN A 19 28.72 -40.48 -34.21
C ASN A 19 28.51 -41.92 -34.69
N GLU A 20 28.30 -42.14 -35.98
CA GLU A 20 27.89 -43.45 -36.53
C GLU A 20 29.00 -44.53 -36.43
N ASP A 21 30.29 -44.16 -36.46
CA ASP A 21 31.43 -45.12 -36.38
C ASP A 21 32.55 -44.69 -35.42
N GLN A 22 32.27 -43.72 -34.52
CA GLN A 22 33.22 -43.26 -33.50
C GLN A 22 32.56 -43.07 -32.14
N PRO A 23 33.31 -43.15 -31.02
CA PRO A 23 32.75 -42.91 -29.70
C PRO A 23 32.09 -41.53 -29.60
N ALA A 24 30.97 -41.48 -28.86
CA ALA A 24 30.16 -40.28 -28.73
C ALA A 24 30.98 -39.11 -28.17
N THR A 25 30.85 -37.94 -28.80
CA THR A 25 31.59 -36.73 -28.41
C THR A 25 30.79 -35.94 -27.38
N VAL A 26 31.36 -35.76 -26.18
CA VAL A 26 30.73 -35.02 -25.08
C VAL A 26 30.97 -33.52 -25.26
N LEU A 27 29.92 -32.77 -25.59
CA LEU A 27 30.02 -31.32 -25.86
C LEU A 27 30.16 -30.48 -24.57
N THR A 28 29.76 -31.02 -23.43
CA THR A 28 29.82 -30.36 -22.11
C THR A 28 31.08 -30.71 -21.32
N ALA A 29 32.08 -31.34 -21.95
CA ALA A 29 33.31 -31.79 -21.27
C ALA A 29 34.14 -30.63 -20.70
N SER A 30 34.11 -29.46 -21.34
CA SER A 30 34.81 -28.24 -20.90
C SER A 30 34.02 -27.38 -19.89
N SER A 31 32.74 -27.68 -19.67
CA SER A 31 31.87 -26.91 -18.77
C SER A 31 32.07 -27.35 -17.31
N LYS A 32 32.23 -26.38 -16.40
CA LYS A 32 32.44 -26.67 -14.97
C LYS A 32 31.11 -27.06 -14.29
N LYS A 33 30.94 -28.34 -13.94
CA LYS A 33 29.67 -28.91 -13.41
C LYS A 33 29.48 -28.81 -11.90
N LYS A 34 30.45 -28.27 -11.15
CA LYS A 34 30.33 -28.14 -9.70
C LYS A 34 29.39 -26.98 -9.37
N LEU A 35 28.42 -27.20 -8.47
CA LEU A 35 27.38 -26.23 -8.09
C LEU A 35 27.91 -24.83 -7.73
N LYS A 36 29.09 -24.78 -7.10
CA LYS A 36 29.82 -23.54 -6.76
C LYS A 36 30.25 -22.67 -7.95
N ASN A 37 30.19 -23.20 -9.17
CA ASN A 37 30.59 -22.53 -10.40
C ASN A 37 29.38 -22.23 -11.32
N VAL A 38 28.14 -22.50 -10.86
CA VAL A 38 26.91 -22.25 -11.61
C VAL A 38 26.19 -21.07 -10.96
N GLY A 39 26.19 -19.92 -11.64
CA GLY A 39 25.40 -18.75 -11.24
C GLY A 39 24.10 -18.70 -12.03
N VAL A 40 22.96 -18.66 -11.34
CA VAL A 40 21.65 -18.47 -11.96
C VAL A 40 21.30 -17.00 -11.83
N PHE A 41 21.32 -16.27 -12.93
CA PHE A 41 20.87 -14.89 -13.00
C PHE A 41 19.41 -14.88 -13.41
N LEU A 42 18.53 -14.60 -12.46
CA LEU A 42 17.15 -14.28 -12.73
C LEU A 42 17.10 -12.81 -13.13
N LYS A 43 16.74 -12.55 -14.38
CA LYS A 43 16.47 -11.20 -14.86
C LYS A 43 15.07 -10.85 -14.34
N ASP A 44 15.01 -9.94 -13.38
CA ASP A 44 13.74 -9.32 -12.99
C ASP A 44 13.38 -8.32 -14.11
N ASP A 45 12.33 -8.63 -14.87
CA ASP A 45 11.89 -7.87 -16.06
C ASP A 45 11.18 -6.53 -15.71
N ASP A 46 11.66 -5.79 -14.70
CA ASP A 46 11.04 -4.53 -14.26
C ASP A 46 11.92 -3.27 -14.47
N ASP A 47 13.12 -3.38 -15.02
CA ASP A 47 13.96 -2.20 -15.32
C ASP A 47 14.51 -2.26 -16.76
N ASP A 48 13.74 -1.75 -17.71
CA ASP A 48 14.23 -1.28 -19.01
C ASP A 48 13.46 0.00 -19.40
N ASP A 49 14.15 1.14 -19.34
CA ASP A 49 14.06 2.23 -20.33
C ASP A 49 14.99 3.40 -19.94
N GLY A 50 16.11 3.56 -20.69
CA GLY A 50 16.59 4.87 -21.15
C GLY A 50 18.02 5.32 -20.77
N ASP A 51 18.97 5.10 -21.71
CA ASP A 51 20.22 5.85 -22.07
C ASP A 51 21.08 6.48 -20.96
N GLY A 52 22.40 6.31 -20.86
CA GLY A 52 23.43 6.07 -21.88
C GLY A 52 24.55 7.10 -21.64
N ASP A 53 25.70 6.67 -21.11
CA ASP A 53 27.05 7.10 -21.52
C ASP A 53 28.14 6.44 -20.65
N GLU A 54 29.21 6.06 -21.35
CA GLU A 54 30.37 5.28 -20.94
C GLU A 54 31.34 6.06 -20.03
N GLU A 55 32.06 5.36 -19.14
CA GLU A 55 33.53 5.27 -19.26
C GLU A 55 34.14 4.28 -18.24
N ASP A 56 35.08 3.50 -18.76
CA ASP A 56 35.90 2.48 -18.13
C ASP A 56 36.77 2.98 -16.97
N THR A 57 37.00 2.12 -15.97
CA THR A 57 38.39 1.81 -15.55
C THR A 57 38.48 0.51 -14.78
N LYS A 58 39.29 -0.40 -15.33
CA LYS A 58 39.73 -1.68 -14.75
C LYS A 58 40.65 -1.42 -13.56
N GLU A 59 40.52 -2.17 -12.47
CA GLU A 59 41.70 -2.61 -11.72
C GLU A 59 41.57 -4.05 -11.23
N ASP A 60 42.65 -4.77 -11.48
CA ASP A 60 42.90 -6.19 -11.38
C ASP A 60 43.34 -6.55 -9.96
N THR A 61 42.69 -7.54 -9.35
CA THR A 61 43.07 -8.05 -8.04
C THR A 61 44.17 -9.09 -8.18
N SER A 62 45.42 -8.71 -7.90
CA SER A 62 46.48 -9.67 -7.58
C SER A 62 47.24 -9.21 -6.34
N GLY A 63 47.17 -10.02 -5.28
CA GLY A 63 47.66 -9.66 -3.95
C GLY A 63 49.17 -9.68 -3.79
N ILE A 64 49.63 -9.13 -2.66
CA ILE A 64 50.89 -9.49 -2.01
C ILE A 64 50.80 -9.21 -0.51
N LEU A 65 51.29 -10.18 0.25
CA LEU A 65 51.41 -10.24 1.69
C LEU A 65 52.45 -9.23 2.23
N GLY A 66 52.11 -8.63 3.38
CA GLY A 66 53.05 -8.43 4.49
C GLY A 66 54.05 -7.27 4.43
N ARG A 67 53.85 -6.26 5.30
CA ARG A 67 54.76 -5.92 6.43
C ARG A 67 54.51 -4.49 6.92
N GLY A 68 54.16 -4.40 8.22
CA GLY A 68 54.59 -3.39 9.19
C GLY A 68 54.59 -1.91 8.80
N LYS A 69 53.66 -1.15 9.40
CA LYS A 69 53.97 0.19 9.91
C LYS A 69 53.14 0.50 11.15
N ARG A 70 53.86 0.81 12.22
CA ARG A 70 53.35 1.24 13.51
C ARG A 70 52.89 2.69 13.35
N THR A 71 51.66 3.00 13.74
CA THR A 71 51.27 4.35 14.15
C THR A 71 50.42 4.23 15.40
N ALA A 72 50.89 4.87 16.46
CA ALA A 72 50.27 4.91 17.77
C ALA A 72 48.92 5.62 17.67
N ILE A 73 47.85 4.89 17.99
CA ILE A 73 46.53 5.48 18.24
C ILE A 73 46.33 5.41 19.75
N LEU A 74 46.09 6.58 20.33
CA LEU A 74 46.02 6.82 21.76
C LEU A 74 44.90 6.01 22.43
N ASP A 75 45.28 5.34 23.49
CA ASP A 75 44.50 4.40 24.29
C ASP A 75 43.66 5.14 25.36
N SER A 76 42.75 6.02 24.93
CA SER A 76 41.89 6.78 25.86
C SER A 76 40.40 6.84 25.48
N LYS A 77 39.91 5.95 24.60
CA LYS A 77 38.48 5.82 24.25
C LYS A 77 37.85 4.45 24.53
N LEU A 78 38.55 3.54 25.21
CA LEU A 78 38.13 2.15 25.45
C LEU A 78 37.25 1.93 26.69
N ARG A 79 36.53 2.96 27.17
CA ARG A 79 35.56 2.81 28.29
C ARG A 79 34.08 2.89 27.91
N HIS A 80 33.73 3.28 26.68
CA HIS A 80 32.33 3.32 26.23
C HIS A 80 31.89 2.14 25.33
N GLN A 81 32.82 1.50 24.60
CA GLN A 81 32.47 0.40 23.67
C GLN A 81 32.02 -0.90 24.36
N THR A 82 32.46 -1.16 25.59
CA THR A 82 32.07 -2.38 26.33
C THR A 82 30.63 -2.35 26.81
N SER A 83 30.05 -1.15 27.04
CA SER A 83 28.64 -1.02 27.41
C SER A 83 27.69 -1.15 26.21
N GLU A 84 28.08 -0.61 25.05
CA GLU A 84 27.31 -0.69 23.80
C GLU A 84 27.30 -2.09 23.20
N GLN A 85 28.42 -2.83 23.27
CA GLN A 85 28.45 -4.24 22.87
C GLN A 85 27.53 -5.12 23.72
N SER A 86 27.40 -4.83 25.03
CA SER A 86 26.53 -5.61 25.91
C SER A 86 25.04 -5.40 25.62
N THR A 87 24.62 -4.18 25.27
CA THR A 87 23.23 -3.89 24.90
C THR A 87 22.88 -4.42 23.52
N GLU A 88 23.81 -4.35 22.57
CA GLU A 88 23.61 -4.90 21.22
C GLU A 88 23.53 -6.43 21.22
N GLU A 89 24.38 -7.11 22.00
CA GLU A 89 24.31 -8.57 22.15
C GLU A 89 23.00 -9.01 22.83
N LYS A 90 22.55 -8.30 23.87
CA LYS A 90 21.23 -8.55 24.48
C LYS A 90 20.09 -8.36 23.47
N ARG A 91 20.16 -7.32 22.63
CA ARG A 91 19.18 -7.08 21.57
C ARG A 91 19.17 -8.22 20.56
N LYS A 92 20.33 -8.73 20.17
CA LYS A 92 20.47 -9.84 19.22
C LYS A 92 19.96 -11.17 19.79
N GLN A 93 20.23 -11.46 21.06
CA GLN A 93 19.71 -12.65 21.73
C GLN A 93 18.18 -12.58 21.87
N HIS A 94 17.64 -11.43 22.28
CA HIS A 94 16.20 -11.23 22.39
C HIS A 94 15.50 -11.33 21.02
N GLN A 95 16.08 -10.77 19.96
CA GLN A 95 15.56 -10.93 18.60
C GLN A 95 15.54 -12.39 18.14
N LYS A 96 16.55 -13.18 18.53
CA LYS A 96 16.60 -14.62 18.20
C LYS A 96 15.51 -15.40 18.95
N GLU A 97 15.29 -15.10 20.22
CA GLU A 97 14.24 -15.73 21.02
C GLU A 97 12.83 -15.36 20.49
N LEU A 98 12.61 -14.09 20.17
CA LEU A 98 11.39 -13.61 19.51
C LEU A 98 11.15 -14.31 18.17
N ALA A 99 12.20 -14.52 17.36
CA ALA A 99 12.07 -15.22 16.08
C ALA A 99 11.62 -16.68 16.27
N VAL A 100 12.08 -17.36 17.31
CA VAL A 100 11.65 -18.73 17.64
C VAL A 100 10.20 -18.74 18.09
N SER A 101 9.84 -17.88 19.04
CA SER A 101 8.45 -17.73 19.53
C SER A 101 7.47 -17.38 18.38
N MET A 102 7.87 -16.48 17.48
CA MET A 102 7.08 -16.12 16.30
C MET A 102 6.89 -17.28 15.34
N ASN A 103 7.91 -18.12 15.13
CA ASN A 103 7.80 -19.30 14.29
C ASN A 103 6.87 -20.36 14.89
N GLU A 104 6.91 -20.54 16.21
CA GLU A 104 6.00 -21.46 16.92
C GLU A 104 4.55 -20.99 16.81
N ALA A 105 4.28 -19.71 17.13
CA ALA A 105 2.95 -19.12 16.99
C ALA A 105 2.45 -19.14 15.53
N ALA A 106 3.33 -18.92 14.54
CA ALA A 106 2.98 -19.03 13.14
C ALA A 106 2.61 -20.46 12.74
N LYS A 107 3.32 -21.46 13.27
CA LYS A 107 3.05 -22.89 13.04
C LYS A 107 1.70 -23.31 13.63
N GLU A 108 1.36 -22.83 14.83
CA GLU A 108 0.05 -23.05 15.45
C GLU A 108 -1.08 -22.39 14.65
N ARG A 109 -0.89 -21.14 14.20
CA ARG A 109 -1.85 -20.43 13.35
C ARG A 109 -2.08 -21.14 12.02
N LEU A 110 -1.02 -21.65 11.38
CA LEU A 110 -1.10 -22.42 10.14
C LEU A 110 -1.82 -23.76 10.33
N ALA A 111 -1.65 -24.41 11.48
CA ALA A 111 -2.38 -25.63 11.82
C ALA A 111 -3.89 -25.37 11.97
N LEU A 112 -4.27 -24.23 12.57
CA LEU A 112 -5.67 -23.80 12.72
C LEU A 112 -6.31 -23.35 11.40
N LEU A 113 -5.53 -22.81 10.46
CA LEU A 113 -6.02 -22.34 9.16
C LEU A 113 -6.30 -23.46 8.15
N LYS A 114 -5.78 -24.68 8.36
CA LYS A 114 -5.98 -25.83 7.44
C LYS A 114 -7.44 -26.31 7.29
N GLY A 115 -8.40 -25.73 8.01
CA GLY A 115 -9.83 -26.07 7.93
C GLY A 115 -10.77 -24.97 7.39
N LYS A 116 -10.30 -23.74 7.16
CA LYS A 116 -11.16 -22.67 6.63
C LYS A 116 -11.01 -22.57 5.12
N LYS A 117 -11.94 -23.20 4.38
CA LYS A 117 -12.24 -22.77 3.01
C LYS A 117 -12.71 -21.33 3.11
N GLU A 118 -11.97 -20.39 2.51
CA GLU A 118 -12.50 -19.05 2.28
C GLU A 118 -13.77 -19.22 1.46
N ASP A 119 -14.93 -18.96 2.07
CA ASP A 119 -16.15 -18.72 1.32
C ASP A 119 -15.87 -17.53 0.41
N GLN A 120 -15.61 -17.80 -0.87
CA GLN A 120 -15.63 -16.77 -1.89
C GLN A 120 -17.03 -16.16 -1.87
N LYS A 121 -17.18 -15.04 -1.18
CA LYS A 121 -18.42 -14.28 -1.16
C LYS A 121 -18.74 -13.90 -2.60
N VAL A 122 -19.76 -14.56 -3.14
CA VAL A 122 -20.34 -14.29 -4.45
C VAL A 122 -20.66 -12.79 -4.49
N ARG A 123 -19.96 -12.06 -5.36
CA ARG A 123 -20.24 -10.64 -5.61
C ARG A 123 -21.74 -10.50 -5.91
N LYS A 124 -22.42 -9.58 -5.22
CA LYS A 124 -23.82 -9.25 -5.51
C LYS A 124 -23.91 -8.88 -6.99
N SER A 125 -24.76 -9.56 -7.75
CA SER A 125 -24.97 -9.27 -9.17
C SER A 125 -25.55 -7.87 -9.31
N THR A 126 -24.79 -6.94 -9.88
CA THR A 126 -25.31 -5.59 -10.16
C THR A 126 -26.22 -5.66 -11.38
N VAL A 127 -27.50 -5.35 -11.18
CA VAL A 127 -28.54 -5.40 -12.22
C VAL A 127 -28.83 -3.98 -12.69
N SER A 128 -28.85 -3.76 -14.01
CA SER A 128 -29.19 -2.46 -14.61
C SER A 128 -30.62 -1.99 -14.27
N TYR A 129 -31.62 -2.73 -14.75
CA TYR A 129 -33.03 -2.43 -14.47
C TYR A 129 -33.71 -3.73 -14.02
N ARG A 130 -34.48 -3.66 -12.93
CA ARG A 130 -35.26 -4.81 -12.43
C ARG A 130 -36.57 -5.00 -13.17
N SER A 131 -37.08 -3.96 -13.82
CA SER A 131 -38.37 -3.96 -14.51
C SER A 131 -38.32 -2.99 -15.69
N SER A 132 -39.06 -3.30 -16.75
CA SER A 132 -39.16 -2.46 -17.97
C SER A 132 -39.63 -1.03 -17.70
N ASN A 133 -40.44 -0.83 -16.66
CA ASN A 133 -40.94 0.49 -16.24
C ASN A 133 -39.84 1.45 -15.77
N LEU A 134 -38.67 0.92 -15.40
CA LEU A 134 -37.53 1.73 -14.94
C LEU A 134 -36.64 2.21 -16.09
N ILE A 135 -36.85 1.70 -17.31
CA ILE A 135 -36.12 2.15 -18.49
C ILE A 135 -36.56 3.59 -18.79
N PRO A 136 -35.63 4.56 -18.85
CA PRO A 136 -35.94 5.94 -19.21
C PRO A 136 -36.68 6.01 -20.55
N LYS A 137 -37.71 6.86 -20.63
CA LYS A 137 -38.48 7.12 -21.86
C LYS A 137 -38.05 8.44 -22.50
N GLU A 138 -36.75 8.68 -22.53
CA GLU A 138 -36.17 9.89 -23.10
C GLU A 138 -36.22 9.83 -24.63
N PRO A 139 -36.40 10.98 -25.32
CA PRO A 139 -36.48 11.03 -26.79
C PRO A 139 -35.19 10.52 -27.45
N GLU A 140 -34.04 10.69 -26.79
CA GLU A 140 -32.75 10.17 -27.25
C GLU A 140 -32.78 8.65 -27.44
N ILE A 141 -33.51 7.92 -26.60
CA ILE A 141 -33.61 6.45 -26.69
C ILE A 141 -34.52 6.05 -27.85
N SER A 142 -35.64 6.77 -28.06
CA SER A 142 -36.52 6.54 -29.21
C SER A 142 -35.85 6.90 -30.54
N GLU A 143 -34.94 7.87 -30.54
CA GLU A 143 -34.12 8.27 -31.69
C GLU A 143 -32.89 7.35 -31.89
N LEU A 144 -32.77 6.26 -31.12
CA LEU A 144 -31.66 5.32 -31.17
C LEU A 144 -30.28 5.98 -30.95
N LYS A 145 -30.23 7.00 -30.09
CA LYS A 145 -28.98 7.59 -29.59
C LYS A 145 -28.44 6.78 -28.42
N ILE A 146 -27.17 6.96 -28.11
CA ILE A 146 -26.51 6.26 -27.00
C ILE A 146 -26.83 7.05 -25.75
N PHE A 147 -27.57 6.45 -24.82
CA PHE A 147 -27.99 7.13 -23.62
C PHE A 147 -27.28 6.59 -22.39
N VAL A 148 -26.82 7.48 -21.50
CA VAL A 148 -26.16 7.12 -20.25
C VAL A 148 -27.05 7.48 -19.08
N ASP A 149 -27.66 6.48 -18.45
CA ASP A 149 -28.39 6.68 -17.20
C ASP A 149 -27.39 6.79 -16.03
N ARG A 150 -27.23 8.01 -15.53
CA ARG A 150 -26.35 8.31 -14.38
C ARG A 150 -26.90 7.79 -13.05
N LYS A 151 -28.22 7.60 -12.94
CA LYS A 151 -28.89 7.19 -11.69
C LYS A 151 -28.77 5.69 -11.46
N TYR A 152 -28.96 4.90 -12.52
CA TYR A 152 -28.80 3.44 -12.49
C TYR A 152 -27.45 2.96 -13.06
N GLU A 153 -26.55 3.90 -13.37
CA GLU A 153 -25.18 3.63 -13.84
C GLU A 153 -25.17 2.63 -15.01
N THR A 154 -26.11 2.83 -15.92
CA THR A 154 -26.41 1.91 -17.02
C THR A 154 -26.31 2.66 -18.35
N LEU A 155 -25.70 1.99 -19.31
CA LEU A 155 -25.57 2.44 -20.68
C LEU A 155 -26.66 1.78 -21.53
N ILE A 156 -27.44 2.57 -22.26
CA ILE A 156 -28.44 2.06 -23.20
C ILE A 156 -27.84 2.15 -24.60
N LEU A 157 -27.65 0.99 -25.23
CA LEU A 157 -27.03 0.84 -26.52
C LEU A 157 -28.02 0.34 -27.57
N PRO A 158 -28.14 0.99 -28.73
CA PRO A 158 -29.00 0.54 -29.82
C PRO A 158 -28.36 -0.64 -30.58
N ILE A 159 -28.79 -1.86 -30.29
CA ILE A 159 -28.36 -3.08 -31.01
C ILE A 159 -29.42 -3.43 -32.05
N TYR A 160 -29.10 -3.25 -33.34
CA TYR A 160 -30.00 -3.52 -34.47
C TYR A 160 -31.41 -2.93 -34.31
N GLY A 161 -31.50 -1.68 -33.83
CA GLY A 161 -32.76 -0.96 -33.63
C GLY A 161 -33.45 -1.23 -32.29
N MET A 162 -32.86 -2.04 -31.41
CA MET A 162 -33.37 -2.27 -30.05
C MET A 162 -32.50 -1.57 -28.99
N PRO A 163 -33.08 -0.77 -28.08
CA PRO A 163 -32.33 -0.17 -26.98
C PRO A 163 -32.05 -1.22 -25.89
N VAL A 164 -30.80 -1.68 -25.79
CA VAL A 164 -30.38 -2.71 -24.84
C VAL A 164 -29.57 -2.08 -23.69
N PRO A 165 -29.97 -2.28 -22.41
CA PRO A 165 -29.26 -1.75 -21.26
C PRO A 165 -28.07 -2.63 -20.82
N PHE A 166 -26.93 -2.00 -20.54
CA PHE A 166 -25.72 -2.60 -20.02
C PHE A 166 -25.23 -1.85 -18.79
N HIS A 167 -25.05 -2.56 -17.67
CA HIS A 167 -24.52 -1.95 -16.45
C HIS A 167 -23.05 -1.57 -16.63
N ILE A 168 -22.61 -0.45 -16.04
CA ILE A 168 -21.22 0.02 -16.18
C ILE A 168 -20.18 -1.00 -15.68
N SER A 169 -20.55 -1.86 -14.74
CA SER A 169 -19.68 -2.94 -14.23
C SER A 169 -19.33 -3.99 -15.30
N MET A 170 -20.13 -4.11 -16.37
CA MET A 170 -19.88 -5.04 -17.47
C MET A 170 -18.98 -4.43 -18.55
N ILE A 171 -18.68 -3.13 -18.46
CA ILE A 171 -17.87 -2.41 -19.45
C ILE A 171 -16.42 -2.35 -18.95
N LYS A 172 -15.52 -2.95 -19.73
CA LYS A 172 -14.08 -2.99 -19.46
C LYS A 172 -13.45 -1.63 -19.70
N ASN A 173 -13.54 -1.14 -20.93
CA ASN A 173 -13.02 0.15 -21.34
C ASN A 173 -13.78 0.67 -22.57
N ILE A 174 -13.54 1.93 -22.89
CA ILE A 174 -14.11 2.60 -24.05
C ILE A 174 -13.01 3.38 -24.75
N SER A 175 -12.96 3.29 -26.07
CA SER A 175 -12.01 4.01 -26.91
C SER A 175 -12.76 4.76 -28.00
N GLN A 176 -12.27 5.94 -28.32
CA GLN A 176 -12.83 6.78 -29.36
C GLN A 176 -11.73 7.11 -30.38
N SER A 177 -12.03 6.96 -31.67
CA SER A 177 -11.15 7.38 -32.77
C SER A 177 -11.94 8.24 -33.76
N VAL A 178 -11.25 9.20 -34.38
CA VAL A 178 -11.82 10.08 -35.40
C VAL A 178 -11.01 9.88 -36.66
N GLU A 179 -11.65 9.45 -37.74
CA GLU A 179 -11.02 9.17 -39.03
C GLU A 179 -11.78 9.95 -40.11
N GLY A 180 -11.22 11.10 -40.49
CA GLY A 180 -11.82 12.00 -41.47
C GLY A 180 -13.25 12.41 -41.10
N ASP A 181 -14.20 12.04 -41.97
CA ASP A 181 -15.62 12.38 -41.84
C ASP A 181 -16.38 11.46 -40.87
N TYR A 182 -15.73 10.50 -40.23
CA TYR A 182 -16.39 9.56 -39.31
C TYR A 182 -15.75 9.57 -37.91
N THR A 183 -16.60 9.41 -36.90
CA THR A 183 -16.20 9.15 -35.52
C THR A 183 -16.60 7.72 -35.15
N TYR A 184 -15.68 7.01 -34.53
CA TYR A 184 -15.87 5.65 -34.01
C TYR A 184 -15.85 5.64 -32.49
N LEU A 185 -16.82 4.97 -31.88
CA LEU A 185 -16.87 4.70 -30.46
C LEU A 185 -16.88 3.19 -30.23
N ARG A 186 -15.76 2.64 -29.75
CA ARG A 186 -15.62 1.23 -29.42
C ARG A 186 -15.78 1.02 -27.92
N ILE A 187 -16.70 0.15 -27.56
CA ILE A 187 -17.02 -0.23 -26.18
C ILE A 187 -16.61 -1.69 -26.01
N ASN A 188 -15.67 -1.94 -25.10
CA ASN A 188 -15.20 -3.28 -24.78
C ASN A 188 -15.87 -3.76 -23.50
N PHE A 189 -16.39 -4.98 -23.51
CA PHE A 189 -17.08 -5.59 -22.39
C PHE A 189 -16.20 -6.60 -21.67
N PHE A 190 -16.52 -6.87 -20.41
CA PHE A 190 -15.93 -7.98 -19.69
C PHE A 190 -16.53 -9.30 -20.19
N HIS A 191 -15.66 -10.22 -20.57
CA HIS A 191 -15.99 -11.59 -20.94
C HIS A 191 -14.96 -12.52 -20.27
N PRO A 192 -15.26 -13.83 -20.10
CA PRO A 192 -14.28 -14.80 -19.64
C PRO A 192 -12.98 -14.72 -20.46
N GLY A 193 -11.83 -14.69 -19.79
CA GLY A 193 -10.52 -14.51 -20.40
C GLY A 193 -10.13 -13.06 -20.74
N SER A 194 -11.01 -12.07 -20.54
CA SER A 194 -10.68 -10.65 -20.75
C SER A 194 -9.84 -10.06 -19.59
N SER A 195 -9.96 -10.63 -18.40
CA SER A 195 -9.31 -10.19 -17.15
C SER A 195 -8.10 -11.08 -16.79
N ILE A 196 -7.03 -11.02 -17.58
CA ILE A 196 -5.76 -11.63 -17.17
C ILE A 196 -5.27 -10.95 -15.87
N GLY A 197 -5.16 -11.72 -14.78
CA GLY A 197 -4.49 -11.33 -13.53
C GLY A 197 -5.34 -10.63 -12.46
N LYS A 198 -6.61 -10.28 -12.71
CA LYS A 198 -7.55 -9.84 -11.66
C LYS A 198 -8.60 -10.92 -11.51
N SER A 199 -8.77 -11.44 -10.29
CA SER A 199 -9.79 -12.44 -9.90
C SER A 199 -10.97 -12.36 -10.86
N ASP A 200 -11.07 -13.35 -11.76
CA ASP A 200 -12.06 -13.33 -12.82
C ASP A 200 -13.38 -12.90 -12.21
N GLY A 201 -14.01 -11.88 -12.82
CA GLY A 201 -15.36 -11.53 -12.44
C GLY A 201 -16.14 -12.83 -12.41
N VAL A 202 -16.74 -13.17 -11.26
CA VAL A 202 -17.44 -14.44 -11.09
C VAL A 202 -18.64 -14.39 -12.04
N PHE A 203 -18.43 -14.84 -13.27
CA PHE A 203 -19.47 -14.97 -14.26
C PHE A 203 -20.31 -16.16 -13.81
N PRO A 204 -21.61 -15.98 -13.54
CA PRO A 204 -22.47 -17.06 -13.04
C PRO A 204 -22.49 -18.28 -13.95
N ASN A 205 -22.23 -18.08 -15.25
CA ASN A 205 -22.13 -19.13 -16.23
C ASN A 205 -20.93 -18.86 -17.18
N PRO A 206 -19.79 -19.55 -17.03
CA PRO A 206 -18.61 -19.34 -17.86
C PRO A 206 -18.80 -19.79 -19.32
N ASP A 207 -19.72 -20.72 -19.58
CA ASP A 207 -19.98 -21.28 -20.92
C ASP A 207 -21.03 -20.49 -21.73
N ALA A 208 -21.54 -19.39 -21.17
CA ALA A 208 -22.46 -18.52 -21.90
C ALA A 208 -21.75 -17.76 -23.04
N VAL A 209 -22.52 -17.34 -24.04
CA VAL A 209 -22.01 -16.47 -25.11
C VAL A 209 -21.94 -15.03 -24.59
N PHE A 210 -20.74 -14.46 -24.57
CA PHE A 210 -20.52 -13.08 -24.11
C PHE A 210 -20.22 -12.14 -25.28
N LEU A 211 -20.69 -10.90 -25.15
CA LEU A 211 -20.32 -9.80 -26.04
C LEU A 211 -18.89 -9.37 -25.73
N LYS A 212 -18.01 -9.33 -26.74
CA LYS A 212 -16.62 -8.86 -26.58
C LYS A 212 -16.52 -7.35 -26.70
N GLU A 213 -16.96 -6.83 -27.84
CA GLU A 213 -16.90 -5.41 -28.16
C GLU A 213 -18.01 -5.00 -29.13
N VAL A 214 -18.39 -3.73 -29.07
CA VAL A 214 -19.30 -3.09 -30.03
C VAL A 214 -18.65 -1.79 -30.49
N THR A 215 -18.66 -1.54 -31.79
CA THR A 215 -18.17 -0.27 -32.36
C THR A 215 -19.31 0.44 -33.07
N TYR A 216 -19.62 1.65 -32.62
CA TYR A 216 -20.53 2.55 -33.32
C TYR A 216 -19.73 3.50 -34.21
N ARG A 217 -20.27 3.76 -35.40
CA ARG A 217 -19.73 4.75 -36.34
C ARG A 217 -20.79 5.81 -36.59
N SER A 218 -20.39 7.07 -36.54
CA SER A 218 -21.25 8.21 -36.87
C SER A 218 -20.53 9.19 -37.77
N THR A 219 -21.26 9.86 -38.65
CA THR A 219 -20.73 10.92 -39.53
C THR A 219 -20.47 12.19 -38.73
N ASN A 220 -19.41 12.90 -39.12
CA ASN A 220 -19.03 14.24 -38.65
C ASN A 220 -19.62 15.34 -39.53
N THR A 221 -20.22 14.98 -40.66
CA THR A 221 -20.90 15.91 -41.55
C THR A 221 -22.18 16.43 -40.90
N LYS A 222 -22.38 17.73 -41.03
CA LYS A 222 -23.55 18.43 -40.53
C LYS A 222 -24.50 18.67 -41.68
N GLU A 223 -25.68 18.06 -41.65
CA GLU A 223 -26.72 18.32 -42.65
C GLU A 223 -27.31 19.74 -42.45
N PRO A 224 -27.67 20.45 -43.53
CA PRO A 224 -28.29 21.77 -43.43
C PRO A 224 -29.62 21.69 -42.67
N GLY A 225 -29.69 22.32 -41.49
CA GLY A 225 -30.87 22.34 -40.62
C GLY A 225 -30.69 21.63 -39.28
N GLU A 226 -29.66 20.81 -39.11
CA GLU A 226 -29.33 20.21 -37.82
C GLU A 226 -28.43 21.12 -36.98
N PHE A 227 -28.64 21.15 -35.66
CA PHE A 227 -27.82 21.98 -34.77
C PHE A 227 -26.44 21.39 -34.50
N SER A 228 -26.30 20.07 -34.54
CA SER A 228 -25.09 19.34 -34.16
C SER A 228 -24.87 18.15 -35.10
N ALA A 229 -23.62 17.83 -35.41
CA ALA A 229 -23.31 16.62 -36.16
C ALA A 229 -23.71 15.37 -35.35
N PRO A 230 -24.17 14.29 -36.00
CA PRO A 230 -24.49 13.03 -35.34
C PRO A 230 -23.37 12.49 -34.43
N SER A 231 -22.10 12.74 -34.77
CA SER A 231 -20.93 12.37 -33.96
C SER A 231 -20.85 13.05 -32.58
N SER A 232 -21.55 14.17 -32.39
CA SER A 232 -21.65 14.85 -31.09
C SER A 232 -22.25 13.95 -30.00
N ASN A 233 -23.18 13.08 -30.37
CA ASN A 233 -23.74 12.07 -29.47
C ASN A 233 -22.64 11.09 -28.99
N LEU A 234 -21.78 10.59 -29.90
CA LEU A 234 -20.67 9.70 -29.54
C LEU A 234 -19.65 10.38 -28.61
N ASN A 235 -19.30 11.64 -28.90
CA ASN A 235 -18.42 12.45 -28.05
C ASN A 235 -18.99 12.62 -26.63
N THR A 236 -20.28 12.97 -26.55
CA THR A 236 -20.99 13.17 -25.29
C THR A 236 -21.06 11.86 -24.51
N ALA A 237 -21.48 10.77 -25.16
CA ALA A 237 -21.54 9.44 -24.57
C ALA A 237 -20.17 9.00 -24.01
N PHE A 238 -19.08 9.18 -24.77
CA PHE A 238 -17.73 8.84 -24.31
C PHE A 238 -17.35 9.55 -23.00
N ARG A 239 -17.60 10.87 -22.92
CA ARG A 239 -17.33 11.66 -21.71
C ARG A 239 -18.17 11.19 -20.52
N LEU A 240 -19.46 10.99 -20.74
CA LEU A 240 -20.41 10.54 -19.72
C LEU A 240 -20.04 9.15 -19.17
N ILE A 241 -19.73 8.20 -20.07
CA ILE A 241 -19.33 6.84 -19.69
C ILE A 241 -18.04 6.88 -18.85
N LYS A 242 -17.03 7.67 -19.24
CA LYS A 242 -15.80 7.83 -18.45
C LYS A 242 -16.07 8.42 -17.07
N GLU A 243 -16.96 9.40 -16.95
CA GLU A 243 -17.34 10.00 -15.67
C GLU A 243 -17.99 8.98 -14.74
N VAL A 244 -18.98 8.22 -15.25
CA VAL A 244 -19.68 7.17 -14.50
C VAL A 244 -18.72 6.04 -14.13
N GLN A 245 -17.84 5.62 -15.04
CA GLN A 245 -16.86 4.57 -14.79
C GLN A 245 -15.88 4.95 -13.68
N LYS A 246 -15.41 6.21 -13.66
CA LYS A 246 -14.53 6.72 -12.60
C LYS A 246 -15.24 6.70 -11.24
N LYS A 247 -16.48 7.22 -11.18
CA LYS A 247 -17.30 7.24 -9.96
C LYS A 247 -17.56 5.82 -9.43
N PHE A 248 -17.92 4.90 -10.32
CA PHE A 248 -18.18 3.50 -9.97
C PHE A 248 -16.93 2.81 -9.40
N LYS A 249 -15.77 2.93 -10.07
CA LYS A 249 -14.51 2.34 -9.60
C LYS A 249 -14.06 2.89 -8.25
N THR A 250 -14.23 4.20 -8.02
CA THR A 250 -13.92 4.82 -6.72
C THR A 250 -14.83 4.27 -5.63
N ARG A 251 -16.14 4.18 -5.86
CA ARG A 251 -17.09 3.64 -4.87
C ARG A 251 -16.85 2.16 -4.58
N GLU A 252 -16.59 1.35 -5.60
CA GLU A 252 -16.29 -0.08 -5.42
C GLU A 252 -14.99 -0.28 -4.62
N ALA A 253 -13.97 0.54 -4.87
CA ALA A 253 -12.74 0.52 -4.09
C ALA A 253 -12.99 0.91 -2.62
N GLU A 254 -13.75 1.98 -2.36
CA GLU A 254 -14.11 2.42 -1.01
C GLU A 254 -14.96 1.38 -0.26
N GLU A 255 -15.92 0.75 -0.93
CA GLU A 255 -16.73 -0.33 -0.35
C GLU A 255 -15.87 -1.55 -0.02
N LYS A 256 -14.98 -1.95 -0.93
CA LYS A 256 -14.05 -3.07 -0.69
C LYS A 256 -13.11 -2.78 0.49
N GLU A 257 -12.62 -1.54 0.60
CA GLU A 257 -11.80 -1.13 1.75
C GLU A 257 -12.59 -1.10 3.06
N LYS A 258 -13.88 -0.76 3.01
CA LYS A 258 -14.79 -0.77 4.17
C LYS A 258 -15.26 -2.17 4.58
N GLU A 259 -15.37 -3.10 3.64
CA GLU A 259 -15.76 -4.48 3.91
C GLU A 259 -14.66 -5.29 4.63
N ASP A 260 -13.38 -4.98 4.34
CA ASP A 260 -12.24 -5.55 5.04
C ASP A 260 -12.02 -4.93 6.44
N LEU A 261 -12.79 -3.90 6.80
CA LEU A 261 -12.71 -3.26 8.10
C LEU A 261 -13.46 -4.09 9.15
N VAL A 262 -12.72 -4.62 10.13
CA VAL A 262 -13.32 -5.22 11.33
C VAL A 262 -14.03 -4.12 12.12
N LYS A 263 -15.35 -4.25 12.29
CA LYS A 263 -16.14 -3.34 13.12
C LYS A 263 -15.64 -3.42 14.57
N GLN A 264 -15.22 -2.29 15.11
CA GLN A 264 -14.75 -2.19 16.50
C GLN A 264 -15.87 -1.72 17.41
N ASP A 265 -15.68 -1.96 18.71
CA ASP A 265 -16.54 -1.38 19.74
C ASP A 265 -16.38 0.14 19.78
N THR A 266 -17.33 0.81 20.42
CA THR A 266 -17.25 2.25 20.63
C THR A 266 -16.40 2.57 21.85
N LEU A 267 -15.54 3.59 21.76
CA LEU A 267 -14.76 4.07 22.90
C LEU A 267 -15.69 4.63 24.00
N ILE A 268 -15.48 4.17 25.23
CA ILE A 268 -16.19 4.61 26.43
C ILE A 268 -15.39 5.76 27.06
N VAL A 269 -15.83 6.97 26.75
CA VAL A 269 -15.22 8.22 27.21
C VAL A 269 -15.49 8.43 28.69
N SER A 270 -14.43 8.43 29.50
CA SER A 270 -14.49 8.91 30.88
C SER A 270 -14.39 10.44 30.89
N ASN A 271 -15.29 11.12 31.60
CA ASN A 271 -15.23 12.58 31.84
C ASN A 271 -14.41 12.97 33.08
N ASN A 272 -13.67 12.03 33.68
CA ASN A 272 -12.88 12.32 34.87
C ASN A 272 -11.71 13.25 34.53
N LYS A 273 -11.56 14.35 35.29
CA LYS A 273 -10.41 15.26 35.19
C LYS A 273 -9.06 14.59 35.47
N SER A 274 -9.08 13.40 36.10
CA SER A 274 -7.90 12.60 36.43
C SER A 274 -7.39 11.73 35.28
N ASN A 275 -8.07 11.68 34.13
CA ASN A 275 -7.61 10.86 33.01
C ASN A 275 -6.20 11.31 32.56
N PRO A 276 -5.29 10.38 32.27
CA PRO A 276 -3.99 10.72 31.69
C PRO A 276 -4.18 11.42 30.34
N LYS A 277 -3.50 12.56 30.16
CA LYS A 277 -3.54 13.35 28.92
C LYS A 277 -2.15 13.81 28.53
N LEU A 278 -1.88 13.78 27.23
CA LEU A 278 -0.62 14.25 26.65
C LEU A 278 -0.95 15.22 25.51
N LYS A 279 -0.43 16.45 25.62
CA LYS A 279 -0.71 17.56 24.69
C LYS A 279 0.42 17.71 23.68
N ASP A 280 0.18 18.50 22.64
CA ASP A 280 1.16 18.90 21.63
C ASP A 280 1.79 17.71 20.89
N LEU A 281 0.93 16.76 20.54
CA LEU A 281 1.29 15.57 19.76
C LEU A 281 0.88 15.75 18.31
N TYR A 282 1.76 15.33 17.40
CA TYR A 282 1.42 15.05 16.03
C TYR A 282 1.05 13.58 15.86
N ILE A 283 0.11 13.29 14.96
CA ILE A 283 -0.29 11.93 14.61
C ILE A 283 0.34 11.53 13.26
N ARG A 284 0.87 10.32 13.16
CA ARG A 284 1.32 9.71 11.91
C ARG A 284 0.73 8.30 11.77
N PRO A 285 0.12 7.92 10.64
CA PRO A 285 -0.15 8.74 9.45
C PRO A 285 -1.06 9.95 9.73
N ASN A 286 -0.95 11.00 8.91
CA ASN A 286 -1.75 12.21 9.12
C ASN A 286 -3.23 11.97 8.76
N ILE A 287 -4.14 12.56 9.54
CA ILE A 287 -5.59 12.52 9.26
C ILE A 287 -5.92 13.28 7.96
N VAL A 288 -5.23 14.40 7.74
CA VAL A 288 -5.33 15.25 6.55
C VAL A 288 -3.94 15.57 6.01
N GLN A 289 -3.86 16.15 4.81
CA GLN A 289 -2.58 16.44 4.17
C GLN A 289 -1.69 17.38 5.00
N LYS A 290 -2.30 18.31 5.76
CA LYS A 290 -1.59 19.21 6.67
C LYS A 290 -1.30 18.53 8.00
N ARG A 291 -0.08 18.72 8.53
CA ARG A 291 0.28 18.33 9.91
C ARG A 291 -0.47 19.23 10.89
N ILE A 292 -1.20 18.62 11.82
CA ILE A 292 -1.98 19.32 12.84
C ILE A 292 -1.70 18.64 14.18
N ASN A 293 -1.40 19.43 15.21
CA ASN A 293 -1.21 18.94 16.56
C ASN A 293 -2.55 18.62 17.24
N GLY A 294 -2.47 17.88 18.34
CA GLY A 294 -3.63 17.47 19.11
C GLY A 294 -3.25 16.96 20.49
N THR A 295 -4.24 16.43 21.19
CA THR A 295 -4.11 15.88 22.53
C THR A 295 -4.54 14.42 22.52
N LEU A 296 -3.71 13.54 23.11
CA LEU A 296 -4.03 12.14 23.35
C LEU A 296 -4.54 11.98 24.78
N GLU A 297 -5.73 11.42 24.94
CA GLU A 297 -6.37 11.15 26.22
C GLU A 297 -6.60 9.66 26.40
N ALA A 298 -6.27 9.12 27.58
CA ALA A 298 -6.56 7.74 27.94
C ALA A 298 -7.91 7.65 28.66
N HIS A 299 -8.77 6.72 28.22
CA HIS A 299 -10.11 6.48 28.74
C HIS A 299 -10.25 5.04 29.25
N THR A 300 -11.48 4.61 29.56
CA THR A 300 -11.71 3.32 30.24
C THR A 300 -11.30 2.11 29.40
N ASN A 301 -11.53 2.13 28.08
CA ASN A 301 -11.30 1.01 27.17
C ASN A 301 -10.42 1.36 25.96
N GLY A 302 -9.78 2.54 25.95
CA GLY A 302 -8.98 2.99 24.81
C GLY A 302 -8.40 4.39 24.97
N PHE A 303 -7.69 4.83 23.93
CA PHE A 303 -7.23 6.20 23.74
C PHE A 303 -8.13 6.97 22.79
N ARG A 304 -8.22 8.28 23.01
CA ARG A 304 -8.78 9.23 22.06
C ARG A 304 -7.75 10.30 21.74
N TYR A 305 -7.39 10.41 20.47
CA TYR A 305 -6.70 11.59 19.97
C TYR A 305 -7.72 12.61 19.49
N THR A 306 -7.60 13.85 19.97
CA THR A 306 -8.40 14.98 19.50
C THR A 306 -7.47 16.03 18.90
N SER A 307 -7.59 16.26 17.60
CA SER A 307 -6.88 17.35 16.91
C SER A 307 -7.40 18.71 17.36
N VAL A 308 -6.59 19.77 17.26
CA VAL A 308 -7.06 21.15 17.48
C VAL A 308 -8.21 21.57 16.57
N ARG A 309 -8.40 20.90 15.42
CA ARG A 309 -9.53 21.12 14.50
C ARG A 309 -10.82 20.38 14.93
N GLY A 310 -10.72 19.49 15.92
CA GLY A 310 -11.84 18.67 16.40
C GLY A 310 -11.96 17.28 15.74
N ASP A 311 -11.02 16.90 14.86
CA ASP A 311 -10.94 15.52 14.36
C ASP A 311 -10.62 14.56 15.50
N LYS A 312 -11.33 13.44 15.58
CA LYS A 312 -11.20 12.44 16.65
C LYS A 312 -10.73 11.11 16.08
N VAL A 313 -9.75 10.49 16.71
CA VAL A 313 -9.28 9.13 16.39
C VAL A 313 -9.32 8.30 17.67
N ASP A 314 -10.09 7.22 17.63
CA ASP A 314 -10.28 6.31 18.77
C ASP A 314 -9.48 5.04 18.56
N ILE A 315 -8.73 4.61 19.58
CA ILE A 315 -7.90 3.41 19.57
C ILE A 315 -8.25 2.58 20.80
N LEU A 316 -8.90 1.44 20.62
CA LEU A 316 -9.27 0.57 21.74
C LEU A 316 -8.08 -0.25 22.25
N TYR A 317 -8.06 -0.52 23.55
CA TYR A 317 -7.02 -1.33 24.19
C TYR A 317 -6.97 -2.76 23.67
N ASN A 318 -8.13 -3.38 23.43
CA ASN A 318 -8.23 -4.74 22.88
C ASN A 318 -7.63 -4.87 21.46
N ASN A 319 -7.55 -3.76 20.72
CA ASN A 319 -7.06 -3.73 19.36
C ASN A 319 -5.57 -3.37 19.27
N ILE A 320 -4.93 -2.96 20.37
CA ILE A 320 -3.49 -2.75 20.39
C ILE A 320 -2.82 -4.13 20.48
N LYS A 321 -1.92 -4.41 19.53
CA LYS A 321 -1.08 -5.60 19.55
C LYS A 321 0.18 -5.32 20.34
N ASN A 322 0.88 -4.25 19.97
CA ASN A 322 2.08 -3.77 20.65
C ASN A 322 1.97 -2.25 20.82
N ALA A 323 2.39 -1.75 21.97
CA ALA A 323 2.66 -0.33 22.19
C ALA A 323 4.16 -0.17 22.39
N PHE A 324 4.76 0.86 21.83
CA PHE A 324 6.17 1.18 21.99
C PHE A 324 6.34 2.62 22.42
N PHE A 325 7.14 2.84 23.45
CA PHE A 325 7.63 4.14 23.84
C PHE A 325 9.09 4.33 23.42
N GLN A 326 9.35 5.35 22.61
CA GLN A 326 10.71 5.75 22.23
C GLN A 326 11.05 7.10 22.89
N PRO A 327 12.04 7.15 23.80
CA PRO A 327 12.49 8.38 24.45
C PRO A 327 13.30 9.26 23.47
N CYS A 328 13.52 10.54 23.82
CA CYS A 328 14.28 11.48 22.99
C CYS A 328 15.82 11.38 23.13
N GLU A 329 16.35 10.22 23.53
CA GLU A 329 17.80 10.03 23.72
C GLU A 329 18.47 9.73 22.38
N GLY A 330 19.22 10.71 21.84
CA GLY A 330 19.88 10.60 20.53
C GLY A 330 18.99 10.92 19.33
N ASP A 331 17.68 11.08 19.54
CA ASP A 331 16.71 11.41 18.51
C ASP A 331 16.12 12.83 18.68
N MET A 332 15.65 13.40 17.57
CA MET A 332 14.91 14.68 17.55
C MET A 332 13.41 14.49 17.81
N ILE A 333 12.95 13.27 18.05
CA ILE A 333 11.54 13.01 18.32
C ILE A 333 11.40 12.12 19.55
N ILE A 334 10.33 12.36 20.29
CA ILE A 334 9.80 11.44 21.29
C ILE A 334 8.47 10.91 20.77
N LEU A 335 8.24 9.60 20.84
CA LEU A 335 7.03 9.01 20.26
C LEU A 335 6.43 7.87 21.07
N LEU A 336 5.14 7.69 20.86
CA LEU A 336 4.35 6.52 21.23
C LEU A 336 3.85 5.87 19.94
N HIS A 337 4.23 4.62 19.69
CA HIS A 337 3.79 3.85 18.53
C HIS A 337 2.80 2.78 18.96
N PHE A 338 1.64 2.73 18.33
CA PHE A 338 0.66 1.66 18.49
C PHE A 338 0.58 0.84 17.21
N HIS A 339 0.98 -0.43 17.31
CA HIS A 339 0.74 -1.41 16.27
C HIS A 339 -0.55 -2.16 16.57
N LEU A 340 -1.53 -2.08 15.68
CA LEU A 340 -2.88 -2.59 15.90
C LEU A 340 -3.05 -4.02 15.35
N ARG A 341 -3.94 -4.79 15.98
CA ARG A 341 -4.35 -6.13 15.48
C ARG A 341 -5.17 -6.01 14.21
N HIS A 342 -6.10 -5.05 14.19
CA HIS A 342 -6.94 -4.73 13.05
C HIS A 342 -6.73 -3.28 12.66
N ALA A 343 -6.67 -3.04 11.34
CA ALA A 343 -6.56 -1.69 10.82
C ALA A 343 -7.79 -0.87 11.23
N ILE A 344 -7.57 0.38 11.64
CA ILE A 344 -8.63 1.36 11.87
C ILE A 344 -8.70 2.33 10.71
N MET A 345 -9.90 2.84 10.44
CA MET A 345 -10.12 3.83 9.40
C MET A 345 -10.16 5.21 10.03
N PHE A 346 -9.21 6.07 9.68
CA PHE A 346 -9.30 7.50 9.94
C PHE A 346 -8.76 8.27 8.73
N GLY A 347 -9.34 9.44 8.44
CA GLY A 347 -9.11 10.11 7.17
C GLY A 347 -9.69 9.32 6.00
N LYS A 348 -8.87 8.97 5.01
CA LYS A 348 -9.28 8.26 3.78
C LYS A 348 -8.73 6.84 3.65
N LYS A 349 -7.85 6.41 4.55
CA LYS A 349 -7.13 5.14 4.44
C LYS A 349 -7.26 4.35 5.73
N LYS A 350 -7.12 3.03 5.63
CA LYS A 350 -6.98 2.15 6.78
C LYS A 350 -5.53 2.11 7.25
N HIS A 351 -5.33 2.16 8.57
CA HIS A 351 -4.01 2.22 9.19
C HIS A 351 -3.91 1.16 10.29
N ILE A 352 -2.87 0.35 10.21
CA ILE A 352 -2.51 -0.64 11.23
C ILE A 352 -1.59 -0.02 12.26
N ASP A 353 -0.70 0.86 11.82
CA ASP A 353 0.27 1.53 12.66
C ASP A 353 -0.13 2.99 12.86
N VAL A 354 -0.15 3.43 14.12
CA VAL A 354 -0.47 4.81 14.51
C VAL A 354 0.56 5.28 15.51
N GLN A 355 1.22 6.39 15.20
CA GLN A 355 2.25 7.03 16.00
C GLN A 355 1.78 8.39 16.50
N PHE A 356 2.09 8.69 17.74
CA PHE A 356 1.97 10.02 18.32
C PHE A 356 3.34 10.51 18.71
N TYR A 357 3.76 11.65 18.18
CA TYR A 357 5.11 12.15 18.41
C TYR A 357 5.16 13.64 18.65
N THR A 358 6.19 14.09 19.36
CA THR A 358 6.55 15.49 19.53
C THR A 358 7.98 15.66 19.04
N GLU A 359 8.21 16.71 18.26
CA GLU A 359 9.56 17.08 17.81
C GLU A 359 10.26 17.86 18.91
N VAL A 360 11.52 17.49 19.16
CA VAL A 360 12.39 18.03 20.18
C VAL A 360 13.58 18.67 19.47
N GLY A 361 13.68 19.98 19.60
CA GLY A 361 14.70 20.80 18.93
C GLY A 361 14.17 21.47 17.67
N GLU A 362 14.71 22.64 17.38
CA GLU A 362 14.46 23.40 16.17
C GLU A 362 15.75 23.35 15.33
N ILE A 363 15.65 22.99 14.05
CA ILE A 363 16.80 23.12 13.15
C ILE A 363 16.94 24.62 12.87
N THR A 364 17.74 25.32 13.67
CA THR A 364 18.03 26.73 13.46
C THR A 364 18.99 26.86 12.27
N THR A 365 18.45 27.08 11.07
CA THR A 365 19.25 27.42 9.89
C THR A 365 19.46 28.94 9.78
N ASP A 366 19.80 29.60 10.89
CA ASP A 366 20.24 30.99 10.82
C ASP A 366 21.73 31.05 10.44
N LEU A 367 22.01 30.73 9.17
CA LEU A 367 23.33 30.83 8.56
C LEU A 367 23.80 32.29 8.34
N GLY A 368 23.10 33.28 8.92
CA GLY A 368 23.15 34.66 8.44
C GLY A 368 23.58 35.74 9.44
N LYS A 369 23.89 35.44 10.71
CA LYS A 369 24.12 36.51 11.70
C LYS A 369 25.27 36.28 12.70
N HIS A 370 26.32 37.08 12.48
CA HIS A 370 27.29 37.64 13.43
C HIS A 370 28.46 36.74 13.89
N GLN A 371 29.68 36.93 13.36
CA GLN A 371 30.69 37.87 13.89
C GLN A 371 30.39 38.36 15.32
N HIS A 372 31.02 37.71 16.30
CA HIS A 372 31.13 38.12 17.71
C HIS A 372 29.82 38.28 18.50
N MET A 373 29.12 37.19 18.81
CA MET A 373 27.97 37.22 19.74
C MET A 373 27.91 35.99 20.66
N HIS A 374 28.40 36.20 21.89
CA HIS A 374 28.12 35.53 23.19
C HIS A 374 27.97 33.99 23.30
N ASP A 375 29.07 33.31 23.68
CA ASP A 375 29.06 31.95 24.28
C ASP A 375 28.02 31.75 25.40
N ARG A 376 27.59 32.83 26.05
CA ARG A 376 26.58 32.84 27.11
C ARG A 376 25.17 32.54 26.58
N ASP A 377 24.85 33.00 25.39
CA ASP A 377 23.53 32.78 24.78
C ASP A 377 23.45 31.36 24.21
N ASP A 378 24.54 30.86 23.62
CA ASP A 378 24.65 29.47 23.14
C ASP A 378 24.54 28.46 24.29
N LEU A 379 25.23 28.69 25.41
CA LEU A 379 25.07 27.86 26.62
C LEU A 379 23.64 27.89 27.17
N SER A 380 22.97 29.04 27.10
CA SER A 380 21.59 29.17 27.57
C SER A 380 20.61 28.43 26.66
N ALA A 381 20.84 28.44 25.35
CA ALA A 381 20.05 27.71 24.37
C ALA A 381 20.23 26.19 24.53
N GLU A 382 21.47 25.72 24.72
CA GLU A 382 21.76 24.31 24.99
C GLU A 382 21.09 23.83 26.29
N GLN A 383 21.14 24.64 27.35
CA GLN A 383 20.47 24.32 28.62
C GLN A 383 18.95 24.30 28.48
N ALA A 384 18.35 25.23 27.74
CA ALA A 384 16.92 25.24 27.47
C ALA A 384 16.48 24.02 26.66
N GLU A 385 17.28 23.59 25.68
CA GLU A 385 17.00 22.37 24.91
C GLU A 385 17.08 21.12 25.80
N ARG A 386 18.11 21.03 26.65
CA ARG A 386 18.29 19.92 27.59
C ARG A 386 17.15 19.84 28.61
N GLU A 387 16.70 20.98 29.12
CA GLU A 387 15.56 21.08 30.03
C GLU A 387 14.27 20.66 29.32
N LEU A 388 14.04 21.10 28.08
CA LEU A 388 12.89 20.70 27.28
C LEU A 388 12.87 19.18 27.03
N ARG A 389 14.01 18.60 26.64
CA ARG A 389 14.20 17.14 26.47
C ARG A 389 13.83 16.38 27.73
N HIS A 390 14.36 16.82 28.87
CA HIS A 390 14.07 16.17 30.16
C HIS A 390 12.59 16.32 30.52
N LYS A 391 11.99 17.49 30.34
CA LYS A 391 10.59 17.76 30.65
C LYS A 391 9.64 16.90 29.81
N LEU A 392 9.89 16.79 28.51
CA LEU A 392 9.11 15.94 27.61
C LEU A 392 9.26 14.47 27.96
N THR A 393 10.49 14.00 28.21
CA THR A 393 10.73 12.61 28.62
C THR A 393 10.00 12.27 29.93
N SER A 394 10.09 13.14 30.94
CA SER A 394 9.38 12.96 32.21
C SER A 394 7.86 12.96 32.03
N ALA A 395 7.34 13.82 31.14
CA ALA A 395 5.90 13.88 30.86
C ALA A 395 5.39 12.60 30.17
N PHE A 396 6.12 12.10 29.16
CA PHE A 396 5.77 10.85 28.48
C PHE A 396 5.92 9.62 29.39
N LYS A 397 6.97 9.55 30.21
CA LYS A 397 7.12 8.50 31.23
C LYS A 397 5.98 8.52 32.25
N SER A 398 5.64 9.69 32.80
CA SER A 398 4.50 9.81 33.72
C SER A 398 3.17 9.44 33.05
N PHE A 399 3.00 9.75 31.76
CA PHE A 399 1.81 9.36 31.01
C PHE A 399 1.73 7.84 30.83
N THR A 400 2.80 7.20 30.37
CA THR A 400 2.86 5.74 30.16
C THR A 400 2.62 4.97 31.46
N GLU A 401 3.31 5.32 32.55
CA GLU A 401 3.12 4.69 33.87
C GLU A 401 1.66 4.79 34.38
N LYS A 402 1.02 5.95 34.21
CA LYS A 402 -0.39 6.14 34.60
C LYS A 402 -1.33 5.29 33.77
N VAL A 403 -1.04 5.14 32.47
CA VAL A 403 -1.83 4.31 31.56
C VAL A 403 -1.67 2.83 31.89
N GLU A 404 -0.45 2.37 32.15
CA GLU A 404 -0.17 1.00 32.59
C GLU A 404 -0.91 0.68 33.89
N THR A 405 -0.87 1.60 34.86
CA THR A 405 -1.60 1.47 36.13
C THR A 405 -3.11 1.40 35.90
N MET A 406 -3.66 2.27 35.04
CA MET A 406 -5.09 2.31 34.73
C MET A 406 -5.57 1.06 34.01
N THR A 407 -4.73 0.51 33.12
CA THR A 407 -5.02 -0.71 32.35
C THR A 407 -4.66 -1.99 33.10
N LYS A 408 -4.15 -1.89 34.33
CA LYS A 408 -3.68 -3.02 35.15
C LYS A 408 -2.66 -3.89 34.39
N HIS A 409 -1.71 -3.25 33.71
CA HIS A 409 -0.68 -3.90 32.87
C HIS A 409 -1.25 -4.75 31.72
N GLN A 410 -2.45 -4.44 31.23
CA GLN A 410 -2.92 -5.03 29.96
C GLN A 410 -2.19 -4.46 28.74
N ILE A 411 -1.69 -3.23 28.85
CA ILE A 411 -0.85 -2.57 27.85
C ILE A 411 0.42 -2.16 28.55
N GLU A 412 1.56 -2.51 27.97
CA GLU A 412 2.91 -2.14 28.39
C GLU A 412 3.58 -1.38 27.24
N PHE A 413 4.41 -0.39 27.57
CA PHE A 413 5.02 0.54 26.62
C PHE A 413 6.51 0.33 26.37
#